data_AF-A0A851H287-F1
#
_entry.id   AF-A0A851H287-F1
#
_cell.length_a   1.000
_cell.length_b   1.000
_cell.length_c   1.000
_cell.angle_alpha   90.00
_cell.angle_beta   90.00
_cell.angle_gamma   90.00
#
_symmetry.space_group_name_H-M   'P 1'
#
loop_
_entity.id
_entity.type
_entity.pdbx_description
1 polymer ?
#
loop_
_entity_poly.entity_id
_entity_poly.type
_entity_poly.pdbx_seq_one_letter_code
_entity_poly.pdbx_strand_id
1 'polypeptide(L)' 'MKRQHQETLRLIFNRPVSGNIRWKEIEALLLALGAEIEERAGSR' A
#
# COMPACT_ATOMS: atom_id res chain seq x y z
N MET A 1 -12.36 1.59 -5.05
CA MET A 1 -11.07 1.55 -5.79
C MET A 1 -10.83 2.85 -6.56
N LYS A 2 -9.62 3.44 -6.47
CA LYS A 2 -9.22 4.70 -7.15
C LYS A 2 -8.00 4.47 -8.04
N ARG A 3 -7.73 5.38 -8.99
CA ARG A 3 -6.55 5.33 -9.89
C ARG A 3 -5.23 5.18 -9.13
N GLN A 4 -5.09 5.89 -8.00
CA GLN A 4 -3.90 5.82 -7.14
C GLN A 4 -3.65 4.41 -6.57
N HIS A 5 -4.70 3.63 -6.28
CA HIS A 5 -4.56 2.26 -5.76
C HIS A 5 -4.10 1.30 -6.86
N GLN A 6 -4.58 1.49 -8.09
CA GLN A 6 -4.12 0.74 -9.26
C GLN A 6 -2.64 1.00 -9.54
N GLU A 7 -2.20 2.25 -9.41
CA GLU A 7 -0.79 2.61 -9.56
C GLU A 7 0.08 1.96 -8.47
N THR A 8 -0.38 2.03 -7.21
CA THR A 8 0.29 1.37 -6.08
C THR A 8 0.42 -0.14 -6.33
N LEU A 9 -0.65 -0.79 -6.80
CA LEU A 9 -0.66 -2.20 -7.23
C LEU A 9 0.38 -2.46 -8.32
N ARG A 10 0.45 -1.64 -9.37
CA ARG A 10 1.45 -1.80 -10.44
C ARG A 10 2.88 -1.68 -9.91
N LEU A 11 3.14 -0.71 -9.02
CA LEU A 11 4.47 -0.51 -8.43
C LEU A 11 4.90 -1.69 -7.54
N ILE A 12 3.97 -2.28 -6.78
CA ILE A 12 4.21 -3.47 -5.94
C ILE A 12 4.58 -4.69 -6.81
N PHE A 13 3.86 -4.89 -7.91
CA PHE A 13 4.07 -6.04 -8.79
C PHE A 13 5.13 -5.81 -9.88
N ASN A 14 5.72 -4.62 -9.96
CA ASN A 14 6.82 -4.34 -10.88
C ASN A 14 8.09 -5.15 -10.53
N ARG A 15 8.96 -5.32 -11.52
CA ARG A 15 10.24 -6.00 -11.39
C ARG A 15 11.35 -5.09 -11.95
N PRO A 16 12.25 -4.54 -11.10
CA PRO A 16 12.28 -4.66 -9.63
C PRO A 16 11.11 -3.95 -8.95
N VAL A 17 10.81 -4.34 -7.70
CA VAL A 17 9.78 -3.68 -6.88
C VAL A 17 10.25 -2.25 -6.58
N SER A 18 9.36 -1.27 -6.71
CA SER A 18 9.70 0.12 -6.41
C SER A 18 9.89 0.32 -4.90
N GLY A 19 11.06 0.81 -4.48
CA GLY A 19 11.30 1.24 -3.10
C GLY A 19 10.70 2.62 -2.76
N ASN A 20 10.10 3.31 -3.72
CA ASN A 20 9.59 4.68 -3.56
C ASN A 20 8.08 4.73 -3.21
N ILE A 21 7.48 3.60 -2.84
CA ILE A 21 6.06 3.53 -2.47
C ILE A 21 5.93 4.01 -1.02
N ARG A 22 5.14 5.06 -0.79
CA ARG A 22 4.89 5.56 0.57
C ARG A 22 4.02 4.57 1.32
N TRP A 23 4.35 4.28 2.59
CA TRP A 23 3.57 3.35 3.42
C TRP A 23 2.07 3.69 3.45
N LYS A 24 1.73 4.99 3.56
CA LYS A 24 0.34 5.48 3.51
C LYS A 24 -0.44 5.07 2.25
N GLU A 25 0.25 4.90 1.11
CA GLU A 25 -0.37 4.45 -0.14
C GLU A 25 -0.69 2.96 -0.10
N ILE A 26 0.16 2.17 0.57
CA ILE A 26 -0.05 0.74 0.81
C ILE A 26 -1.23 0.56 1.77
N GLU A 27 -1.28 1.30 2.88
CA GLU A 27 -2.41 1.28 3.82
C GLU A 27 -3.72 1.66 3.12
N ALA A 28 -3.72 2.73 2.33
CA ALA A 28 -4.90 3.14 1.56
C ALA A 28 -5.35 2.09 0.54
N LEU A 29 -4.41 1.40 -0.12
CA LEU A 29 -4.71 0.28 -1.01
C LEU A 29 -5.36 -0.87 -0.24
N LEU A 30 -4.79 -1.28 0.89
CA LEU A 30 -5.28 -2.38 1.72
C LEU A 30 -6.69 -2.10 2.25
N LEU A 31 -6.93 -0.90 2.80
CA LEU A 31 -8.27 -0.47 3.24
C LEU A 31 -9.27 -0.50 2.07
N ALA A 32 -8.86 -0.05 0.89
CA ALA A 32 -9.73 -0.06 -0.29
C ALA A 32 -10.03 -1.46 -0.85
N LEU A 33 -9.23 -2.46 -0.46
CA LEU A 33 -9.46 -3.88 -0.74
C LEU A 33 -10.27 -4.58 0.37
N GLY A 34 -10.64 -3.87 1.43
CA GLY A 34 -11.40 -4.41 2.56
C GLY A 34 -10.53 -5.05 3.64
N ALA A 35 -9.23 -4.74 3.68
CA ALA A 35 -8.38 -5.16 4.78
C ALA A 35 -8.64 -4.32 6.04
N GLU A 36 -8.42 -4.93 7.19
CA GLU A 36 -8.36 -4.24 8.48
C GLU A 36 -6.89 -3.92 8.79
N ILE A 37 -6.64 -2.73 9.33
CA ILE A 37 -5.30 -2.29 9.74
C ILE A 37 -5.31 -2.12 11.24
N GLU A 38 -4.44 -2.87 11.92
CA GLU A 38 -4.20 -2.74 13.35
C GLU A 38 -2.76 -2.26 13.58
N GLU A 39 -2.61 -1.18 14.35
CA GLU A 39 -1.32 -0.72 14.80
C GLU A 39 -0.85 -1.59 15.96
N ARG A 40 0.18 -2.42 15.72
CA ARG A 40 0.86 -3.13 16.80
C ARG A 40 1.77 -2.18 17.57
N ALA A 41 2.06 -2.52 18.82
CA ALA A 41 3.00 -1.77 19.66
C ALA A 41 4.35 -1.58 18.95
N GLY A 42 4.55 -0.37 18.40
CA GLY A 42 5.81 0.09 17.82
C GLY A 42 5.70 0.53 16.36
N SER A 43 5.95 1.83 16.13
CA SER A 43 6.43 2.37 14.85
C SER A 43 7.91 2.77 14.94
N ARG A 44 8.43 3.02 16.15
CA ARG A 44 9.84 3.27 16.49
C ARG A 44 10.13 2.90 17.95
#